data_AF-A0A5C9EEK5-F1
#
_entry.id   AF-A0A5C9EEK5-F1
#
_cell.length_a   1.000
_cell.length_b   1.000
_cell.length_c   1.000
_cell.angle_alpha   90.00
_cell.angle_beta   90.00
_cell.angle_gamma   90.00
#
_symmetry.space_group_name_H-M   'P 1'
#
loop_
_entity.id
_entity.type
_entity.pdbx_description
1 polymer ?
#
loop_
_entity_poly.entity_id
_entity_poly.type
_entity_poly.pdbx_seq_one_letter_code
_entity_poly.pdbx_strand_id
1 'polypeptide(L)' 'MNDVDKEKIEAFANEFMAEEGLKGKGRRLKIMKIIESVGFDKRKVKTALLRSTIKSRITHE' A
#
# COMPACT_ATOMS: atom_id res chain seq x y z
N MET A 1 -10.94 13.24 -6.24
CA MET A 1 -10.55 11.86 -6.57
C MET A 1 -11.78 11.21 -7.16
N ASN A 2 -11.75 10.89 -8.46
CA ASN A 2 -12.91 10.37 -9.15
C ASN A 2 -13.23 8.96 -8.61
N ASP A 3 -14.50 8.58 -8.59
CA ASP A 3 -14.90 7.26 -8.08
C ASP A 3 -14.25 6.11 -8.89
N VAL A 4 -13.99 6.35 -10.19
CA VAL A 4 -13.22 5.45 -11.07
C VAL A 4 -11.80 5.18 -10.56
N ASP A 5 -11.16 6.16 -9.92
CA ASP A 5 -9.80 5.99 -9.39
C ASP A 5 -9.80 5.14 -8.12
N LYS A 6 -10.84 5.26 -7.29
CA LYS A 6 -10.97 4.47 -6.06
C LYS A 6 -11.17 2.99 -6.36
N GLU A 7 -12.01 2.65 -7.34
CA GLU A 7 -12.24 1.26 -7.74
C GLU A 7 -10.95 0.62 -8.27
N LYS A 8 -10.19 1.35 -9.10
CA LYS A 8 -8.87 0.88 -9.58
C LYS A 8 -7.88 0.66 -8.45
N ILE A 9 -7.84 1.56 -7.48
CA ILE A 9 -6.98 1.45 -6.29
C ILE A 9 -7.38 0.27 -5.42
N GLU A 10 -8.69 0.05 -5.22
CA GLU A 10 -9.17 -1.09 -4.45
C GLU A 10 -8.88 -2.42 -5.16
N ALA A 11 -9.11 -2.51 -6.46
CA ALA A 11 -8.79 -3.70 -7.26
C ALA A 11 -7.30 -4.03 -7.17
N PHE A 12 -6.43 -3.04 -7.42
CA PHE A 12 -4.98 -3.24 -7.31
C PHE A 12 -4.54 -3.62 -5.90
N ALA A 13 -5.12 -2.99 -4.87
CA ALA A 13 -4.82 -3.33 -3.48
C ALA A 13 -5.20 -4.77 -3.14
N ASN A 14 -6.34 -5.26 -3.64
CA ASN A 14 -6.78 -6.64 -3.43
C ASN A 14 -5.85 -7.64 -4.14
N GLU A 15 -5.48 -7.38 -5.39
CA GLU A 15 -4.52 -8.22 -6.14
C GLU A 15 -3.16 -8.28 -5.45
N PHE A 16 -2.61 -7.11 -5.08
CA PHE A 16 -1.34 -7.03 -4.36
C PHE A 16 -1.38 -7.78 -3.03
N MET A 17 -2.49 -7.68 -2.29
CA MET A 17 -2.67 -8.42 -1.05
C MET A 17 -2.74 -9.93 -1.27
N ALA A 18 -3.42 -10.38 -2.33
CA ALA A 18 -3.51 -11.80 -2.66
C ALA A 18 -2.14 -12.39 -3.03
N GLU A 19 -1.37 -11.67 -3.86
CA GLU A 19 -0.02 -12.08 -4.29
C GLU A 19 0.97 -12.17 -3.11
N GLU A 20 0.93 -11.21 -2.20
CA GLU A 20 1.84 -11.16 -1.03
C GLU A 20 1.30 -11.96 0.18
N GLY A 21 0.17 -12.68 0.03
CA GLY A 21 -0.45 -13.46 1.10
C GLY A 21 -0.96 -12.62 2.28
N LEU A 22 -1.27 -11.34 2.05
CA LEU A 22 -1.70 -10.39 3.06
C LEU A 22 -3.22 -10.41 3.23
N LYS A 23 -3.69 -10.30 4.48
CA LYS A 23 -5.13 -10.22 4.81
C LYS A 23 -5.42 -9.09 5.78
N GLY A 24 -6.69 -8.66 5.81
CA GLY A 24 -7.23 -7.74 6.81
C GLY A 24 -7.51 -6.31 6.30
N LYS A 25 -8.64 -5.76 6.74
CA LYS A 25 -9.16 -4.44 6.31
C LYS A 25 -8.17 -3.29 6.59
N GLY A 26 -7.50 -3.31 7.74
CA GLY A 26 -6.52 -2.27 8.11
C GLY A 26 -5.31 -2.24 7.18
N ARG A 27 -4.81 -3.42 6.75
CA ARG A 27 -3.71 -3.51 5.77
C ARG A 27 -4.16 -3.01 4.41
N ARG A 28 -5.37 -3.37 3.98
CA ARG A 28 -5.94 -2.88 2.72
C ARG A 28 -6.01 -1.35 2.68
N LEU A 29 -6.59 -0.73 3.71
CA LEU A 29 -6.66 0.74 3.82
C LEU A 29 -5.28 1.40 3.77
N LYS A 30 -4.27 0.80 4.41
CA LYS A 30 -2.90 1.30 4.37
C LYS A 30 -2.29 1.17 2.97
N ILE A 31 -2.50 0.05 2.29
CA ILE A 31 -2.03 -0.19 0.92
C ILE A 31 -2.68 0.78 -0.06
N MET A 32 -3.99 1.02 0.05
CA MET A 32 -4.69 2.02 -0.77
C MET A 32 -4.08 3.41 -0.63
N LYS A 33 -3.82 3.87 0.61
CA LYS A 33 -3.12 5.14 0.85
C LYS A 33 -1.70 5.19 0.28
N ILE A 34 -0.99 4.05 0.30
CA ILE A 34 0.34 3.96 -0.30
C ILE A 34 0.22 4.10 -1.83
N ILE A 35 -0.73 3.41 -2.46
CA ILE A 35 -0.98 3.49 -3.91
C ILE A 35 -1.33 4.93 -4.32
N GLU A 36 -2.14 5.64 -3.52
CA GLU A 36 -2.43 7.06 -3.75
C GLU A 36 -1.16 7.92 -3.78
N SER A 37 -0.13 7.56 -2.99
CA SER A 37 1.12 8.31 -2.91
C SER A 37 2.16 7.91 -3.97
N VAL A 38 2.25 6.62 -4.32
CA VAL A 38 3.34 6.09 -5.16
C VAL A 38 2.88 5.58 -6.54
N GLY A 39 1.57 5.54 -6.76
CA GLY A 39 0.93 4.96 -7.94
C GLY A 39 0.82 3.43 -7.91
N PHE A 40 0.48 2.86 -9.06
CA PHE A 40 0.22 1.42 -9.27
C PHE A 40 1.48 0.58 -9.52
N ASP A 41 2.65 1.04 -9.06
CA ASP A 41 3.90 0.29 -9.19
C ASP A 41 4.06 -0.66 -7.99
N LYS A 42 3.92 -1.97 -8.23
CA LYS A 42 4.01 -3.02 -7.19
C LYS A 42 5.31 -2.94 -6.39
N ARG A 43 6.46 -2.63 -7.02
CA ARG A 43 7.76 -2.55 -6.33
C ARG A 43 7.80 -1.36 -5.38
N LYS A 44 7.24 -0.22 -5.80
CA LYS A 44 7.13 0.98 -4.95
C LYS A 44 6.16 0.76 -3.80
N VAL A 45 5.00 0.15 -4.07
CA VAL A 45 4.00 -0.17 -3.03
C VAL A 45 4.59 -1.12 -1.99
N LYS A 46 5.30 -2.18 -2.40
CA LYS A 46 5.99 -3.10 -1.49
C LYS A 46 7.03 -2.40 -0.63
N THR A 47 7.88 -1.58 -1.24
CA THR A 47 8.91 -0.82 -0.53
C THR A 47 8.32 0.15 0.49
N ALA A 48 7.28 0.90 0.11
CA ALA A 48 6.59 1.82 1.00
C ALA A 48 5.85 1.09 2.13
N LEU A 49 5.24 -0.07 1.84
CA LEU A 49 4.58 -0.90 2.84
C LEU A 49 5.59 -1.38 3.89
N LEU A 50 6.73 -1.94 3.47
CA LEU A 50 7.80 -2.39 4.35
C LEU A 50 8.32 -1.24 5.22
N ARG A 51 8.59 -0.08 4.63
CA ARG A 51 9.01 1.13 5.37
C ARG A 51 7.98 1.56 6.40
N SER A 52 6.69 1.46 6.09
CA SER A 52 5.60 1.81 7.01
C SER A 52 5.47 0.86 8.21
N THR A 53 6.14 -0.30 8.17
CA THR A 53 6.14 -1.31 9.23
C THR A 53 7.41 -1.32 10.07
N ILE A 54 8.47 -0.62 9.63
CA ILE A 54 9.70 -0.46 10.41
C ILE A 54 9.37 0.45 11.60
N LYS A 55 9.37 -0.13 12.82
CA LYS A 55 9.07 0.58 14.07
C LYS A 55 10.14 1.60 14.47
N SER A 56 11.39 1.43 14.03
CA SER A 56 12.49 2.33 14.35
C SER A 56 12.83 3.24 13.17
N ARG A 57 12.40 4.50 13.22
CA ARG A 57 13.03 5.54 12.41
C ARG A 57 14.43 5.73 13.00
N ILE A 58 15.49 5.47 12.24
CA ILE A 58 16.85 5.81 12.66
C ILE A 58 16.87 7.34 12.76
N THR A 59 16.83 7.86 13.99
CA THR A 59 17.17 9.25 14.27
C THR A 59 18.69 9.35 14.22
N HIS A 60 19.23 10.03 13.22
CA HIS A 60 20.59 10.56 13.33
C HIS A 60 20.50 11.80 14.22
N GLU A 61 21.21 11.75 15.35
CA GLU A 61 21.57 12.93 16.15
C GLU A 61 22.65 13.76 15.42
#